data_AF-A0AA38HAQ3-F1
#
_entry.id   AF-A0AA38HAQ3-F1
#
_cell.length_a   1.000
_cell.length_b   1.000
_cell.length_c   1.000
_cell.angle_alpha   90.00
_cell.angle_beta   90.00
_cell.angle_gamma   90.00
#
_symmetry.space_group_name_H-M   'P 1'
#
loop_
_entity.id
_entity.type
_entity.pdbx_description
1 polymer ?
#
loop_
_entity_poly.entity_id
_entity_poly.type
_entity_poly.pdbx_seq_one_letter_code
_entity_poly.pdbx_strand_id
1 'polypeptide(L)'
;MRTSTLLTLLSSLLPIAIQQVAAAPLAERGVNVGWPYGSQKIRGVNLGGWLLLEPWITPSLFRATNNDGIVDEYTFCQYQDRGVASAALKNHWETFIVENDIKWLSEAGLNHIRIPIGFWAYDVSGGEPYIQGAAEYLDRAIGWARKYNVKVILDLHGAPGSQNGFDNSGVRGAANWATNSNNVYRAKKVVETLSRKYSDPYYWQVVTMLALLNEPATFQNDQLLQTTRQYWYDAYGAARYPWVPEGSASKSGLALVISDGFQPLNTFNGFMTEPNFESVFIDTHNYQVFNDDYQTWDQNRHIRGICDRAKTYAQSPLWLMVGEWSLASTDCAFWLNGRGIGARYDGTYPYSPRVGSCQGKSGKGGDFSQDYKNFLRRFWDVQTQSYEANGQGWVFWTWKTEEAAEWSYQTGLINGWIPYNPNEHLTSYQQVCN
;
A
#
# COMPACT_ATOMS: atom_id res chain seq x y z
N MET A 1 -26.93 -42.27 72.83
CA MET A 1 -27.29 -42.77 71.48
C MET A 1 -27.46 -41.58 70.58
N ARG A 2 -26.69 -41.53 69.49
CA ARG A 2 -26.55 -40.40 68.55
C ARG A 2 -27.69 -40.44 67.53
N THR A 3 -28.42 -39.35 67.37
CA THR A 3 -29.29 -39.10 66.21
C THR A 3 -28.55 -38.19 65.23
N SER A 4 -28.28 -38.71 64.04
CA SER A 4 -27.61 -38.02 62.94
C SER A 4 -28.66 -37.30 62.09
N THR A 5 -28.53 -35.99 61.94
CA THR A 5 -29.37 -35.18 61.04
C THR A 5 -28.56 -34.89 59.78
N LEU A 6 -28.96 -35.49 58.66
CA LEU A 6 -28.39 -35.23 57.33
C LEU A 6 -28.92 -33.88 56.83
N LEU A 7 -28.04 -32.91 56.57
CA LEU A 7 -28.36 -31.73 55.75
C LEU A 7 -28.15 -32.11 54.28
N THR A 8 -29.22 -32.20 53.50
CA THR A 8 -29.19 -32.23 52.03
C THR A 8 -29.10 -30.80 51.50
N LEU A 9 -27.92 -30.41 50.96
CA LEU A 9 -27.80 -29.24 50.09
C LEU A 9 -28.43 -29.58 48.72
N LEU A 10 -29.55 -28.93 48.38
CA LEU A 10 -30.01 -28.86 46.99
C LEU A 10 -29.18 -27.80 46.25
N SER A 11 -28.26 -28.24 45.40
CA SER A 11 -27.62 -27.39 44.39
C SER A 11 -28.58 -27.18 43.22
N SER A 12 -29.14 -25.98 43.10
CA SER A 12 -29.90 -25.53 41.95
C SER A 12 -28.99 -25.35 40.73
N LEU A 13 -28.95 -26.34 39.85
CA LEU A 13 -28.37 -26.21 38.51
C LEU A 13 -29.37 -25.42 37.64
N LEU A 14 -29.14 -24.12 37.49
CA LEU A 14 -29.79 -23.31 36.45
C LEU A 14 -29.21 -23.71 35.08
N PRO A 15 -30.04 -24.06 34.08
CA PRO A 15 -29.56 -24.28 32.73
C PRO A 15 -29.09 -22.95 32.14
N ILE A 16 -27.81 -22.85 31.82
CA ILE A 16 -27.26 -21.75 31.03
C ILE A 16 -27.82 -21.90 29.62
N ALA A 17 -28.83 -21.10 29.29
CA ALA A 17 -29.33 -20.99 27.93
C ALA A 17 -28.21 -20.39 27.07
N ILE A 18 -27.61 -21.21 26.20
CA ILE A 18 -26.73 -20.75 25.13
C ILE A 18 -27.62 -20.00 24.15
N GLN A 19 -27.60 -18.67 24.21
CA GLN A 19 -28.17 -17.84 23.15
C GLN A 19 -27.33 -18.05 21.89
N GLN A 20 -27.81 -18.87 20.97
CA GLN A 20 -27.38 -18.79 19.58
C GLN A 20 -27.76 -17.40 19.06
N VAL A 21 -26.74 -16.57 18.81
CA VAL A 21 -26.93 -15.34 18.06
C VAL A 21 -27.31 -15.75 16.64
N ALA A 22 -28.60 -15.67 16.33
CA ALA A 22 -29.07 -15.86 14.96
C ALA A 22 -28.38 -14.81 14.08
N ALA A 23 -27.71 -15.27 13.02
CA ALA A 23 -27.19 -14.38 11.99
C ALA A 23 -28.37 -13.53 11.46
N ALA A 24 -28.21 -12.21 11.50
CA ALA A 24 -29.21 -11.30 10.98
C ALA A 24 -29.56 -11.67 9.51
N PRO A 25 -30.82 -11.55 9.10
CA PRO A 25 -31.19 -11.80 7.72
C PRO A 25 -30.38 -10.87 6.81
N LEU A 26 -29.87 -11.42 5.70
CA LEU A 26 -29.15 -10.66 4.67
C LEU A 26 -30.09 -9.61 4.08
N ALA A 27 -30.08 -8.40 4.66
CA ALA A 27 -30.75 -7.24 4.11
C ALA A 27 -30.22 -6.97 2.69
N GLU A 28 -31.09 -6.47 1.80
CA GLU A 28 -30.70 -5.93 0.49
C GLU A 28 -29.45 -5.05 0.64
N ARG A 29 -28.39 -5.40 -0.11
CA ARG A 29 -27.03 -4.92 0.12
C ARG A 29 -26.86 -3.46 -0.33
N GLY A 30 -26.92 -2.52 0.60
CA GLY A 30 -26.10 -1.31 0.47
C GLY A 30 -24.61 -1.69 0.41
N VAL A 31 -23.79 -0.88 -0.27
CA VAL A 31 -22.33 -1.07 -0.27
C VAL A 31 -21.84 -0.99 1.19
N ASN A 32 -21.39 -2.12 1.74
CA ASN A 32 -20.82 -2.20 3.09
C ASN A 32 -19.31 -2.45 2.97
N VAL A 33 -18.56 -1.36 3.06
CA VAL A 33 -17.10 -1.30 2.90
C VAL A 33 -16.30 -1.95 4.05
N GLY A 34 -16.97 -2.62 5.00
CA GLY A 34 -16.32 -3.49 5.99
C GLY A 34 -15.46 -2.77 7.04
N TRP A 35 -15.45 -1.44 7.05
CA TRP A 35 -14.77 -0.57 8.01
C TRP A 35 -15.51 0.77 8.14
N PRO A 36 -15.57 1.39 9.33
CA PRO A 36 -16.32 2.62 9.55
C PRO A 36 -15.51 3.88 9.14
N TYR A 37 -15.20 3.98 7.85
CA TYR A 37 -14.57 5.18 7.25
C TYR A 37 -15.36 6.46 7.60
N GLY A 38 -14.66 7.57 7.73
CA GLY A 38 -15.19 8.85 8.24
C GLY A 38 -15.19 8.95 9.78
N SER A 39 -15.27 7.83 10.50
CA SER A 39 -15.23 7.82 11.97
C SER A 39 -13.91 7.26 12.54
N GLN A 40 -13.29 6.32 11.84
CA GLN A 40 -11.98 5.76 12.22
C GLN A 40 -10.96 5.98 11.11
N LYS A 41 -9.72 6.30 11.51
CA LYS A 41 -8.63 6.57 10.59
C LYS A 41 -7.90 5.30 10.18
N ILE A 42 -7.53 5.22 8.91
CA ILE A 42 -6.60 4.25 8.35
C ILE A 42 -5.22 4.55 8.92
N ARG A 43 -4.59 3.53 9.50
CA ARG A 43 -3.21 3.54 9.99
C ARG A 43 -2.58 2.26 9.54
N GLY A 44 -1.95 2.31 8.38
CA GLY A 44 -1.44 1.11 7.73
C GLY A 44 -0.01 1.20 7.29
N VAL A 45 0.46 0.07 6.78
CA VAL A 45 1.75 -0.07 6.10
C VAL A 45 1.54 -0.80 4.77
N ASN A 46 2.37 -0.46 3.79
CA ASN A 46 2.49 -1.22 2.57
C ASN A 46 3.31 -2.49 2.82
N LEU A 47 2.96 -3.57 2.12
CA LEU A 47 3.80 -4.77 2.01
C LEU A 47 4.59 -4.75 0.69
N GLY A 48 5.25 -3.61 0.42
CA GLY A 48 6.05 -3.36 -0.79
C GLY A 48 7.26 -4.29 -0.90
N GLY A 49 7.71 -4.56 -2.13
CA GLY A 49 8.80 -5.48 -2.41
C GLY A 49 8.51 -6.97 -2.20
N TRP A 50 7.27 -7.36 -1.87
CA TRP A 50 6.91 -8.76 -1.58
C TRP A 50 6.36 -9.53 -2.80
N LEU A 51 5.12 -9.24 -3.21
CA LEU A 51 4.44 -9.91 -4.34
C LEU A 51 4.73 -9.22 -5.69
N LEU A 52 5.46 -8.10 -5.62
CA LEU A 52 6.08 -7.39 -6.71
C LEU A 52 7.46 -6.96 -6.21
N LEU A 53 8.51 -7.25 -6.97
CA LEU A 53 9.89 -6.99 -6.58
C LEU A 53 10.30 -5.55 -6.87
N GLU A 54 10.97 -4.93 -5.91
CA GLU A 54 11.64 -3.64 -6.07
C GLU A 54 13.12 -3.78 -5.68
N PRO A 55 14.07 -3.47 -6.58
CA PRO A 55 15.50 -3.65 -6.33
C PRO A 55 16.02 -2.95 -5.08
N TRP A 56 15.43 -1.81 -4.72
CA TRP A 56 15.88 -1.00 -3.59
C TRP A 56 15.33 -1.50 -2.24
N ILE A 57 14.19 -2.21 -2.25
CA ILE A 57 13.63 -2.83 -1.04
C ILE A 57 14.36 -4.13 -0.70
N THR A 58 14.64 -4.95 -1.73
CA THR A 58 15.27 -6.29 -1.62
C THR A 58 16.53 -6.42 -2.49
N PRO A 59 17.55 -5.56 -2.33
CA PRO A 59 18.74 -5.56 -3.16
C PRO A 59 19.51 -6.88 -3.13
N SER A 60 19.41 -7.69 -2.07
CA SER A 60 20.06 -9.01 -2.00
C SER A 60 19.60 -9.94 -3.13
N LEU A 61 18.30 -9.93 -3.45
CA LEU A 61 17.70 -10.78 -4.49
C LEU A 61 18.25 -10.43 -5.88
N PHE A 62 18.47 -9.14 -6.14
CA PHE A 62 19.00 -8.62 -7.39
C PHE A 62 20.52 -8.74 -7.49
N ARG A 63 21.26 -8.57 -6.39
CA ARG A 63 22.72 -8.80 -6.34
C ARG A 63 23.05 -10.28 -6.57
N ALA A 64 22.24 -11.19 -6.03
CA ALA A 64 22.43 -12.63 -6.15
C ALA A 64 22.35 -13.14 -7.61
N THR A 65 21.74 -12.37 -8.52
CA THR A 65 21.67 -12.75 -9.94
C THR A 65 23.01 -12.61 -10.66
N ASN A 66 23.94 -11.83 -10.11
CA ASN A 66 25.22 -11.46 -10.74
C ASN A 66 25.05 -10.96 -12.21
N ASN A 67 23.93 -10.28 -12.48
CA ASN A 67 23.60 -9.75 -13.80
C ASN A 67 22.96 -8.35 -13.65
N ASP A 68 23.70 -7.33 -14.06
CA ASP A 68 23.27 -5.93 -13.97
C ASP A 68 22.19 -5.54 -14.99
N GLY A 69 21.93 -6.41 -15.98
CA GLY A 69 20.78 -6.28 -16.88
C GLY A 69 19.43 -6.61 -16.22
N ILE A 70 19.42 -7.17 -15.01
CA ILE A 70 18.20 -7.47 -14.24
C ILE A 70 17.86 -6.27 -13.35
N VAL A 71 16.99 -5.39 -13.83
CA VAL A 71 16.71 -4.08 -13.23
C VAL A 71 15.30 -3.95 -12.64
N ASP A 72 14.46 -4.96 -12.85
CA ASP A 72 13.06 -5.04 -12.43
C ASP A 72 12.61 -6.53 -12.42
N GLU A 73 11.37 -6.81 -12.02
CA GLU A 73 10.86 -8.19 -11.97
C GLU A 73 10.70 -8.83 -13.37
N TYR A 74 10.41 -8.03 -14.40
CA TYR A 74 10.31 -8.52 -15.78
C TYR A 74 11.64 -9.13 -16.24
N THR A 75 12.72 -8.35 -16.12
CA THR A 75 14.08 -8.78 -16.47
C THR A 75 14.61 -9.84 -15.51
N PHE A 76 14.17 -9.85 -14.24
CA PHE A 76 14.46 -10.92 -13.29
C PHE A 76 13.95 -12.27 -13.81
N CYS A 77 12.73 -12.31 -14.33
CA CYS A 77 12.16 -13.52 -14.90
C CYS A 77 12.67 -13.83 -16.32
N GLN A 78 13.14 -12.83 -17.06
CA GLN A 78 13.60 -12.96 -18.44
C GLN A 78 15.03 -13.49 -18.58
N TYR A 79 15.95 -12.99 -17.75
CA TYR A 79 17.39 -13.20 -17.95
C TYR A 79 18.00 -14.28 -17.06
N GLN A 80 17.18 -14.95 -16.26
CA GLN A 80 17.59 -16.08 -15.45
C GLN A 80 17.06 -17.39 -16.03
N ASP A 81 17.69 -18.50 -15.65
CA ASP A 81 17.04 -19.80 -15.79
C ASP A 81 15.69 -19.79 -15.04
N ARG A 82 14.64 -20.29 -15.69
CA ARG A 82 13.27 -20.22 -15.16
C ARG A 82 13.14 -20.98 -13.83
N GLY A 83 13.86 -22.09 -13.66
CA GLY A 83 13.89 -22.87 -12.41
C GLY A 83 14.56 -22.12 -11.27
N VAL A 84 15.70 -21.47 -11.55
CA VAL A 84 16.40 -20.59 -10.60
C VAL A 84 15.51 -19.41 -10.18
N ALA A 85 14.93 -18.68 -11.13
CA ALA A 85 14.06 -17.54 -10.82
C ALA A 85 12.81 -17.96 -10.03
N SER A 86 12.20 -19.10 -10.40
CA SER A 86 11.02 -19.63 -9.70
C SER A 86 11.34 -20.01 -8.25
N ALA A 87 12.50 -20.66 -8.02
CA ALA A 87 12.94 -21.03 -6.67
C ALA A 87 13.26 -19.79 -5.82
N ALA A 88 13.91 -18.78 -6.41
CA ALA A 88 14.22 -17.52 -5.74
C ALA A 88 12.94 -16.75 -5.35
N LEU A 89 11.98 -16.61 -6.28
CA LEU A 89 10.68 -15.97 -6.02
C LEU A 89 9.88 -16.72 -4.96
N LYS A 90 9.80 -18.06 -5.05
CA LYS A 90 9.09 -18.87 -4.05
C LYS A 90 9.68 -18.69 -2.66
N ASN A 91 11.01 -18.78 -2.54
CA ASN A 91 11.69 -18.55 -1.27
C ASN A 91 11.40 -17.13 -0.74
N HIS A 92 11.52 -16.12 -1.60
CA HIS A 92 11.20 -14.73 -1.25
C HIS A 92 9.76 -14.58 -0.74
N TRP A 93 8.78 -15.12 -1.46
CA TRP A 93 7.38 -15.06 -1.04
C TRP A 93 7.12 -15.79 0.28
N GLU A 94 7.86 -16.87 0.57
CA GLU A 94 7.74 -17.64 1.82
C GLU A 94 8.40 -16.98 3.03
N THR A 95 9.47 -16.20 2.82
CA THR A 95 10.30 -15.72 3.93
C THR A 95 10.29 -14.22 4.11
N PHE A 96 9.96 -13.43 3.08
CA PHE A 96 10.02 -11.98 3.17
C PHE A 96 8.90 -11.44 4.04
N ILE A 97 7.61 -11.70 3.75
CA ILE A 97 6.52 -11.41 4.70
C ILE A 97 5.98 -12.71 5.28
N VAL A 98 5.95 -12.79 6.62
CA VAL A 98 5.46 -13.95 7.36
C VAL A 98 4.36 -13.55 8.34
N GLU A 99 3.67 -14.54 8.92
CA GLU A 99 2.59 -14.30 9.89
C GLU A 99 3.02 -13.40 11.06
N ASN A 100 4.26 -13.56 11.53
CA ASN A 100 4.77 -12.75 12.63
C ASN A 100 4.90 -11.26 12.28
N ASP A 101 5.09 -10.90 11.01
CA ASP A 101 5.02 -9.50 10.58
C ASP A 101 3.62 -8.93 10.79
N ILE A 102 2.58 -9.70 10.43
CA ILE A 102 1.17 -9.28 10.59
C ILE A 102 0.75 -9.21 12.07
N LYS A 103 1.29 -10.11 12.90
CA LYS A 103 1.16 -10.02 14.35
C LYS A 103 1.78 -8.73 14.89
N TRP A 104 3.03 -8.44 14.50
CA TRP A 104 3.76 -7.30 15.03
C TRP A 104 3.12 -5.97 14.62
N LEU A 105 2.71 -5.80 13.36
CA LEU A 105 2.02 -4.58 12.95
C LEU A 105 0.71 -4.35 13.73
N SER A 106 -0.03 -5.42 14.03
CA SER A 106 -1.27 -5.34 14.84
C SER A 106 -0.95 -4.94 16.28
N GLU A 107 0.09 -5.53 16.88
CA GLU A 107 0.56 -5.16 18.22
C GLU A 107 1.05 -3.69 18.27
N ALA A 108 1.67 -3.20 17.20
CA ALA A 108 2.05 -1.78 17.02
C ALA A 108 0.86 -0.83 16.70
N GLY A 109 -0.38 -1.29 16.89
CA GLY A 109 -1.58 -0.46 16.76
C GLY A 109 -1.96 -0.09 15.32
N LEU A 110 -1.37 -0.74 14.32
CA LEU A 110 -1.77 -0.59 12.92
C LEU A 110 -3.03 -1.39 12.64
N ASN A 111 -3.91 -0.85 11.80
CA ASN A 111 -5.23 -1.43 11.50
C ASN A 111 -5.40 -1.81 10.02
N HIS A 112 -4.50 -1.42 9.13
CA HIS A 112 -4.56 -1.74 7.71
C HIS A 112 -3.20 -2.23 7.16
N ILE A 113 -3.26 -3.06 6.13
CA ILE A 113 -2.14 -3.36 5.23
C ILE A 113 -2.57 -3.12 3.78
N ARG A 114 -1.72 -2.47 2.98
CA ARG A 114 -1.85 -2.40 1.53
C ARG A 114 -0.91 -3.42 0.90
N ILE A 115 -1.44 -4.23 0.00
CA ILE A 115 -0.70 -5.34 -0.62
C ILE A 115 -0.59 -5.09 -2.12
N PRO A 116 0.53 -4.51 -2.59
CA PRO A 116 0.88 -4.41 -4.00
C PRO A 116 0.92 -5.79 -4.65
N ILE A 117 0.24 -5.96 -5.79
CA ILE A 117 0.32 -7.16 -6.60
C ILE A 117 0.36 -6.81 -8.09
N GLY A 118 1.29 -7.41 -8.84
CA GLY A 118 1.36 -7.24 -10.29
C GLY A 118 0.29 -8.02 -11.04
N PHE A 119 -0.14 -7.53 -12.20
CA PHE A 119 -1.14 -8.21 -13.03
C PHE A 119 -0.75 -9.67 -13.38
N TRP A 120 0.56 -9.94 -13.48
CA TRP A 120 1.11 -11.24 -13.84
C TRP A 120 0.80 -12.34 -12.82
N ALA A 121 0.44 -11.98 -11.59
CA ALA A 121 -0.08 -12.96 -10.64
C ALA A 121 -1.35 -13.67 -11.16
N TYR A 122 -2.05 -13.07 -12.13
CA TYR A 122 -3.30 -13.58 -12.70
C TYR A 122 -3.27 -13.75 -14.22
N ASP A 123 -2.51 -12.93 -14.95
CA ASP A 123 -2.53 -12.93 -16.42
C ASP A 123 -1.12 -12.71 -17.00
N VAL A 124 -0.59 -13.72 -17.70
CA VAL A 124 0.64 -13.63 -18.53
C VAL A 124 0.38 -14.02 -19.99
N SER A 125 -0.89 -13.94 -20.41
CA SER A 125 -1.32 -14.34 -21.77
C SER A 125 -0.72 -13.50 -22.89
N GLY A 126 -0.14 -12.33 -22.56
CA GLY A 126 0.62 -11.48 -23.49
C GLY A 126 2.01 -11.99 -23.82
N GLY A 127 2.45 -13.10 -23.22
CA GLY A 127 3.78 -13.68 -23.42
C GLY A 127 4.86 -13.06 -22.55
N GLU A 128 4.47 -12.36 -21.48
CA GLU A 128 5.43 -11.81 -20.52
C GLU A 128 6.21 -12.93 -19.79
N PRO A 129 7.48 -12.70 -19.43
CA PRO A 129 8.35 -13.73 -18.85
C PRO A 129 8.02 -14.06 -17.39
N TYR A 130 7.15 -13.27 -16.75
CA TYR A 130 6.81 -13.37 -15.34
C TYR A 130 6.45 -14.80 -14.91
N ILE A 131 6.78 -15.10 -13.65
CA ILE A 131 6.48 -16.39 -13.02
C ILE A 131 5.28 -16.19 -12.08
N GLN A 132 4.23 -16.99 -12.28
CA GLN A 132 3.02 -16.93 -11.45
C GLN A 132 3.22 -17.71 -10.14
N GLY A 133 2.41 -17.36 -9.12
CA GLY A 133 2.43 -18.02 -7.80
C GLY A 133 2.10 -17.06 -6.64
N ALA A 134 2.39 -15.77 -6.82
CA ALA A 134 2.16 -14.73 -5.81
C ALA A 134 0.71 -14.66 -5.26
N ALA A 135 -0.29 -15.02 -6.07
CA ALA A 135 -1.70 -14.99 -5.65
C ALA A 135 -2.02 -15.89 -4.45
N GLU A 136 -1.31 -17.02 -4.29
CA GLU A 136 -1.48 -17.90 -3.12
C GLU A 136 -0.99 -17.25 -1.82
N TYR A 137 0.07 -16.44 -1.92
CA TYR A 137 0.65 -15.72 -0.79
C TYR A 137 -0.21 -14.52 -0.39
N LEU A 138 -0.87 -13.88 -1.36
CA LEU A 138 -1.91 -12.89 -1.07
C LEU A 138 -3.02 -13.48 -0.20
N ASP A 139 -3.56 -14.66 -0.57
CA ASP A 139 -4.60 -15.34 0.23
C ASP A 139 -4.12 -15.68 1.64
N ARG A 140 -2.86 -16.11 1.77
CA ARG A 140 -2.23 -16.40 3.05
C ARG A 140 -2.16 -15.15 3.94
N ALA A 141 -1.72 -14.01 3.39
CA ALA A 141 -1.68 -12.75 4.12
C ALA A 141 -3.07 -12.27 4.56
N ILE A 142 -4.10 -12.43 3.72
CA ILE A 142 -5.48 -12.12 4.10
C ILE A 142 -5.96 -13.02 5.25
N GLY A 143 -5.55 -14.29 5.26
CA GLY A 143 -5.77 -15.21 6.39
C GLY A 143 -5.15 -14.69 7.69
N TRP A 144 -3.90 -14.25 7.65
CA TRP A 144 -3.22 -13.64 8.80
C TRP A 144 -3.89 -12.32 9.23
N ALA A 145 -4.25 -11.46 8.27
CA ALA A 145 -4.91 -10.20 8.53
C ALA A 145 -6.24 -10.41 9.28
N ARG A 146 -7.04 -11.41 8.88
CA ARG A 146 -8.24 -11.83 9.62
C ARG A 146 -7.92 -12.22 11.07
N LYS A 147 -6.90 -13.05 11.28
CA LYS A 147 -6.49 -13.54 12.61
C LYS A 147 -6.11 -12.40 13.56
N TYR A 148 -5.45 -11.37 13.06
CA TYR A 148 -4.97 -10.23 13.85
C TYR A 148 -5.83 -8.97 13.74
N ASN A 149 -7.04 -9.10 13.17
CA ASN A 149 -8.00 -8.00 12.96
C ASN A 149 -7.42 -6.79 12.20
N VAL A 150 -6.60 -7.07 11.19
CA VAL A 150 -6.03 -6.08 10.28
C VAL A 150 -6.83 -6.09 8.98
N LYS A 151 -7.14 -4.91 8.45
CA LYS A 151 -7.87 -4.75 7.18
C LYS A 151 -6.91 -4.73 5.99
N VAL A 152 -7.40 -5.14 4.84
CA VAL A 152 -6.59 -5.31 3.62
C VAL A 152 -7.08 -4.37 2.53
N ILE A 153 -6.14 -3.62 1.98
CA ILE A 153 -6.25 -2.86 0.75
C ILE A 153 -5.52 -3.67 -0.32
N LEU A 154 -6.27 -4.21 -1.27
CA LEU A 154 -5.68 -4.84 -2.45
C LEU A 154 -5.28 -3.75 -3.44
N ASP A 155 -4.13 -3.91 -4.09
CA ASP A 155 -3.62 -2.89 -4.99
C ASP A 155 -3.04 -3.52 -6.26
N LEU A 156 -3.70 -3.27 -7.41
CA LEU A 156 -3.13 -3.61 -8.71
C LEU A 156 -1.95 -2.66 -8.98
N HIS A 157 -0.75 -3.12 -8.67
CA HIS A 157 0.41 -2.24 -8.59
C HIS A 157 1.17 -2.12 -9.92
N GLY A 158 1.05 -3.13 -10.79
CA GLY A 158 1.63 -3.13 -12.13
C GLY A 158 0.61 -3.57 -13.17
N ALA A 159 0.46 -2.80 -14.25
CA ALA A 159 -0.35 -3.14 -15.41
C ALA A 159 0.49 -3.63 -16.60
N PRO A 160 -0.08 -4.40 -17.55
CA PRO A 160 0.62 -4.81 -18.75
C PRO A 160 1.18 -3.60 -19.52
N GLY A 161 2.43 -3.68 -19.95
CA GLY A 161 3.13 -2.58 -20.63
C GLY A 161 3.57 -1.42 -19.74
N SER A 162 3.32 -1.47 -18.43
CA SER A 162 3.60 -0.42 -17.44
C SER A 162 2.79 0.87 -17.62
N GLN A 163 2.19 1.32 -16.53
CA GLN A 163 1.43 2.57 -16.42
C GLN A 163 2.29 3.80 -16.08
N ASN A 164 3.57 3.60 -15.74
CA ASN A 164 4.45 4.69 -15.29
C ASN A 164 5.91 4.61 -15.76
N GLY A 165 6.36 3.43 -16.21
CA GLY A 165 7.75 3.20 -16.61
C GLY A 165 8.72 3.01 -15.43
N PHE A 166 8.23 2.94 -14.20
CA PHE A 166 9.01 2.69 -12.99
C PHE A 166 9.24 1.19 -12.80
N ASP A 167 10.32 0.81 -12.12
CA ASP A 167 10.59 -0.60 -11.78
C ASP A 167 9.50 -1.20 -10.88
N ASN A 168 8.89 -0.38 -10.01
CA ASN A 168 7.74 -0.77 -9.17
C ASN A 168 6.47 -1.16 -9.96
N SER A 169 6.41 -0.91 -11.27
CA SER A 169 5.31 -1.44 -12.12
C SER A 169 5.58 -2.84 -12.66
N GLY A 170 6.76 -3.40 -12.37
CA GLY A 170 7.26 -4.68 -12.85
C GLY A 170 8.18 -4.58 -14.07
N VAL A 171 8.08 -3.51 -14.85
CA VAL A 171 8.94 -3.25 -16.02
C VAL A 171 9.31 -1.78 -16.14
N ARG A 172 10.59 -1.49 -15.94
CA ARG A 172 11.17 -0.15 -16.05
C ARG A 172 11.36 0.22 -17.52
N GLY A 173 11.05 1.46 -17.88
CA GLY A 173 11.21 1.97 -19.24
C GLY A 173 10.06 2.86 -19.66
N ALA A 174 9.50 2.62 -20.85
CA ALA A 174 8.37 3.38 -21.36
C ALA A 174 7.04 2.91 -20.76
N ALA A 175 6.16 3.86 -20.42
CA ALA A 175 4.80 3.60 -19.96
C ALA A 175 3.86 3.25 -21.13
N ASN A 176 3.87 1.99 -21.57
CA ASN A 176 3.13 1.50 -22.74
C ASN A 176 1.74 0.95 -22.40
N TRP A 177 1.27 1.05 -21.17
CA TRP A 177 -0.06 0.59 -20.80
C TRP A 177 -1.16 1.29 -21.61
N ALA A 178 -1.12 2.62 -21.70
CA ALA A 178 -2.14 3.40 -22.41
C ALA A 178 -2.01 3.38 -23.94
N THR A 179 -0.90 2.88 -24.48
CA THR A 179 -0.68 2.81 -25.93
C THR A 179 -1.32 1.59 -26.59
N ASN A 180 -1.80 0.63 -25.78
CA ASN A 180 -2.40 -0.60 -26.26
C ASN A 180 -3.69 -0.91 -25.48
N SER A 181 -4.84 -0.89 -26.18
CA SER A 181 -6.14 -1.17 -25.58
C SER A 181 -6.24 -2.57 -24.96
N ASN A 182 -5.47 -3.55 -25.45
CA ASN A 182 -5.41 -4.88 -24.84
C ASN A 182 -4.74 -4.85 -23.46
N ASN A 183 -3.73 -3.99 -23.26
CA ASN A 183 -3.10 -3.82 -21.94
C ASN A 183 -4.10 -3.25 -20.92
N VAL A 184 -4.86 -2.23 -21.32
CA VAL A 184 -5.93 -1.63 -20.51
C VAL A 184 -7.03 -2.66 -20.19
N TYR A 185 -7.44 -3.43 -21.19
CA TYR A 185 -8.42 -4.49 -21.02
C TYR A 185 -7.98 -5.55 -20.02
N ARG A 186 -6.73 -6.04 -20.14
CA ARG A 186 -6.17 -7.06 -19.25
C ARG A 186 -6.05 -6.55 -17.80
N ALA A 187 -5.59 -5.32 -17.60
CA ALA A 187 -5.59 -4.68 -16.27
C ALA A 187 -7.00 -4.66 -15.65
N LYS A 188 -8.01 -4.24 -16.42
CA LYS A 188 -9.42 -4.26 -15.99
C LYS A 188 -9.90 -5.67 -15.64
N LYS A 189 -9.49 -6.69 -16.40
CA LYS A 189 -9.85 -8.09 -16.12
C LYS A 189 -9.22 -8.62 -14.84
N VAL A 190 -8.01 -8.20 -14.51
CA VAL A 190 -7.41 -8.52 -13.20
C VAL A 190 -8.20 -7.84 -12.07
N VAL A 191 -8.57 -6.57 -12.22
CA VAL A 191 -9.44 -5.86 -11.25
C VAL A 191 -10.78 -6.58 -11.05
N GLU A 192 -11.44 -6.99 -12.13
CA GLU A 192 -12.69 -7.76 -12.08
C GLU A 192 -12.49 -9.08 -11.31
N THR A 193 -11.39 -9.79 -11.57
CA THR A 193 -11.05 -11.06 -10.92
C THR A 193 -10.82 -10.89 -9.42
N LEU A 194 -10.05 -9.88 -9.03
CA LEU A 194 -9.82 -9.52 -7.62
C LEU A 194 -11.13 -9.16 -6.93
N SER A 195 -11.92 -8.26 -7.52
CA SER A 195 -13.19 -7.84 -6.91
C SER A 195 -14.16 -9.02 -6.77
N ARG A 196 -14.31 -9.85 -7.81
CA ARG A 196 -15.17 -11.03 -7.77
C ARG A 196 -14.82 -11.96 -6.61
N LYS A 197 -13.54 -12.30 -6.46
CA LYS A 197 -13.06 -13.21 -5.42
C LYS A 197 -13.23 -12.61 -4.03
N TYR A 198 -12.75 -11.39 -3.82
CA TYR A 198 -12.67 -10.80 -2.48
C TYR A 198 -13.93 -10.05 -2.05
N SER A 199 -14.96 -10.00 -2.91
CA SER A 199 -16.34 -9.64 -2.52
C SER A 199 -17.13 -10.81 -1.96
N ASP A 200 -16.59 -12.03 -1.97
CA ASP A 200 -17.20 -13.19 -1.32
C ASP A 200 -17.39 -12.93 0.19
N PRO A 201 -18.53 -13.32 0.79
CA PRO A 201 -18.79 -13.16 2.23
C PRO A 201 -17.69 -13.63 3.16
N TYR A 202 -16.90 -14.63 2.76
CA TYR A 202 -15.75 -15.10 3.52
C TYR A 202 -14.71 -14.00 3.80
N TYR A 203 -14.54 -13.05 2.88
CA TYR A 203 -13.54 -11.96 2.98
C TYR A 203 -14.09 -10.67 3.58
N TRP A 204 -15.40 -10.59 3.86
CA TRP A 204 -16.01 -9.40 4.42
C TRP A 204 -15.35 -8.98 5.73
N GLN A 205 -15.27 -7.66 5.94
CA GLN A 205 -14.61 -7.04 7.10
C GLN A 205 -13.11 -7.36 7.24
N VAL A 206 -12.50 -8.02 6.25
CA VAL A 206 -11.05 -8.23 6.19
C VAL A 206 -10.50 -7.52 4.96
N VAL A 207 -10.98 -7.86 3.77
CA VAL A 207 -10.69 -7.08 2.56
C VAL A 207 -11.72 -5.96 2.48
N THR A 208 -11.26 -4.72 2.59
CA THR A 208 -12.15 -3.56 2.69
C THR A 208 -12.03 -2.62 1.49
N MET A 209 -10.88 -2.66 0.79
CA MET A 209 -10.61 -1.78 -0.34
C MET A 209 -9.94 -2.51 -1.50
N LEU A 210 -10.20 -2.04 -2.72
CA LEU A 210 -9.47 -2.42 -3.94
C LEU A 210 -9.02 -1.16 -4.68
N ALA A 211 -7.71 -0.94 -4.72
CA ALA A 211 -7.06 0.06 -5.55
C ALA A 211 -6.94 -0.45 -7.00
N LEU A 212 -7.51 0.32 -7.91
CA LEU A 212 -7.80 -0.12 -9.28
C LEU A 212 -6.56 -0.12 -10.17
N LEU A 213 -5.60 0.77 -9.90
CA LEU A 213 -4.27 0.81 -10.52
C LEU A 213 -3.36 1.81 -9.77
N ASN A 214 -2.16 1.38 -9.42
CA ASN A 214 -1.16 2.23 -8.78
C ASN A 214 -0.52 3.24 -9.75
N GLU A 215 -0.40 4.49 -9.32
CA GLU A 215 0.45 5.53 -9.95
C GLU A 215 0.52 5.57 -11.49
N PRO A 216 -0.58 5.68 -12.26
CA PRO A 216 -0.45 5.99 -13.68
C PRO A 216 0.26 7.34 -13.85
N ALA A 217 1.39 7.39 -14.59
CA ALA A 217 2.20 8.60 -14.73
C ALA A 217 1.59 9.59 -15.74
N THR A 218 0.41 10.13 -15.43
CA THR A 218 -0.36 10.93 -16.38
C THR A 218 0.30 12.25 -16.75
N PHE A 219 1.31 12.69 -16.01
CA PHE A 219 2.15 13.84 -16.34
C PHE A 219 3.04 13.61 -17.58
N GLN A 220 3.23 12.36 -18.02
CA GLN A 220 4.09 12.06 -19.17
C GLN A 220 3.47 12.47 -20.51
N ASN A 221 2.15 12.32 -20.69
CA ASN A 221 1.43 12.74 -21.90
C ASN A 221 -0.10 12.69 -21.73
N ASP A 222 -0.81 13.38 -22.63
CA ASP A 222 -2.29 13.44 -22.65
C ASP A 222 -2.96 12.09 -22.88
N GLN A 223 -2.33 11.16 -23.61
CA GLN A 223 -2.90 9.83 -23.87
C GLN A 223 -3.00 9.01 -22.58
N LEU A 224 -1.95 9.02 -21.75
CA LEU A 224 -1.96 8.41 -20.42
C LEU A 224 -3.03 9.05 -19.53
N LEU A 225 -3.14 10.39 -19.52
CA LEU A 225 -4.17 11.09 -18.75
C LEU A 225 -5.59 10.68 -19.17
N GLN A 226 -5.91 10.76 -20.47
CA GLN A 226 -7.24 10.44 -20.98
C GLN A 226 -7.59 8.97 -20.77
N THR A 227 -6.63 8.07 -21.01
CA THR A 227 -6.82 6.63 -20.81
C THR A 227 -7.01 6.30 -19.34
N THR A 228 -6.24 6.91 -18.44
CA THR A 228 -6.40 6.75 -16.99
C THR A 228 -7.80 7.19 -16.53
N ARG A 229 -8.27 8.35 -17.00
CA ARG A 229 -9.62 8.84 -16.66
C ARG A 229 -10.73 7.92 -17.14
N GLN A 230 -10.63 7.41 -18.38
CA GLN A 230 -11.61 6.44 -18.89
C GLN A 230 -11.52 5.10 -18.14
N TYR A 231 -10.30 4.66 -17.84
CA TYR A 231 -10.06 3.42 -17.10
C TYR A 231 -10.71 3.46 -15.71
N TRP A 232 -10.74 4.60 -15.01
CA TRP A 232 -11.44 4.70 -13.72
C TRP A 232 -12.93 4.38 -13.81
N TYR A 233 -13.64 4.85 -14.87
CA TYR A 233 -15.03 4.49 -15.09
C TYR A 233 -15.20 3.00 -15.40
N ASP A 234 -14.36 2.48 -16.30
CA ASP A 234 -14.44 1.09 -16.75
C ASP A 234 -14.09 0.09 -15.62
N ALA A 235 -13.03 0.38 -14.87
CA ALA A 235 -12.57 -0.42 -13.75
C ALA A 235 -13.51 -0.31 -12.55
N TYR A 236 -14.14 0.86 -12.31
CA TYR A 236 -15.23 0.96 -11.35
C TYR A 236 -16.40 0.07 -11.74
N GLY A 237 -16.83 0.08 -13.00
CA GLY A 237 -17.90 -0.80 -13.48
C GLY A 237 -17.57 -2.28 -13.25
N ALA A 238 -16.35 -2.68 -13.63
CA ALA A 238 -15.86 -4.05 -13.46
C ALA A 238 -15.72 -4.47 -11.98
N ALA A 239 -15.23 -3.56 -11.13
CA ALA A 239 -15.02 -3.84 -9.71
C ALA A 239 -16.33 -3.77 -8.90
N ARG A 240 -17.18 -2.78 -9.14
CA ARG A 240 -18.46 -2.63 -8.43
C ARG A 240 -19.45 -3.71 -8.84
N TYR A 241 -19.45 -4.15 -10.10
CA TYR A 241 -20.40 -5.13 -10.62
C TYR A 241 -19.72 -6.36 -11.27
N PRO A 242 -18.92 -7.12 -10.50
CA PRO A 242 -18.07 -8.16 -11.08
C PRO A 242 -18.84 -9.39 -11.61
N TRP A 243 -20.14 -9.50 -11.31
CA TRP A 243 -21.01 -10.61 -11.74
C TRP A 243 -21.97 -10.26 -12.89
N VAL A 244 -21.92 -9.04 -13.43
CA VAL A 244 -22.80 -8.62 -14.55
C VAL A 244 -22.69 -9.52 -15.79
N PRO A 245 -21.50 -9.99 -16.21
CA PRO A 245 -21.41 -10.92 -17.34
C PRO A 245 -22.20 -12.23 -17.15
N GLU A 246 -22.51 -12.60 -15.90
CA GLU A 246 -23.30 -13.80 -15.54
C GLU A 246 -24.78 -13.48 -15.28
N GLY A 247 -25.21 -12.25 -15.57
CA GLY A 247 -26.60 -11.79 -15.42
C GLY A 247 -26.97 -11.32 -14.01
N SER A 248 -26.01 -11.18 -13.09
CA SER A 248 -26.26 -10.67 -11.73
C SER A 248 -25.89 -9.20 -11.59
N ALA A 249 -26.85 -8.38 -11.15
CA ALA A 249 -26.63 -6.96 -10.83
C ALA A 249 -26.07 -6.73 -9.41
N SER A 250 -25.59 -7.79 -8.74
CA SER A 250 -25.04 -7.69 -7.39
C SER A 250 -23.83 -6.76 -7.34
N LYS A 251 -23.79 -5.91 -6.31
CA LYS A 251 -22.66 -5.01 -6.05
C LYS A 251 -21.60 -5.69 -5.19
N SER A 252 -20.34 -5.49 -5.52
CA SER A 252 -19.22 -5.64 -4.60
C SER A 252 -19.44 -4.73 -3.38
N GLY A 253 -19.02 -5.17 -2.19
CA GLY A 253 -19.05 -4.35 -0.99
C GLY A 253 -17.80 -3.48 -0.80
N LEU A 254 -16.76 -3.66 -1.62
CA LEU A 254 -15.45 -3.01 -1.42
C LEU A 254 -15.52 -1.49 -1.63
N ALA A 255 -14.71 -0.74 -0.89
CA ALA A 255 -14.35 0.60 -1.30
C ALA A 255 -13.42 0.54 -2.53
N LEU A 256 -13.62 1.42 -3.49
CA LEU A 256 -12.85 1.42 -4.73
C LEU A 256 -11.93 2.63 -4.75
N VAL A 257 -10.63 2.39 -4.96
CA VAL A 257 -9.60 3.42 -4.80
C VAL A 257 -8.97 3.73 -6.15
N ILE A 258 -8.95 5.00 -6.52
CA ILE A 258 -8.27 5.51 -7.72
C ILE A 258 -7.04 6.32 -7.30
N SER A 259 -5.91 6.11 -7.96
CA SER A 259 -4.75 6.99 -7.81
C SER A 259 -5.08 8.38 -8.34
N ASP A 260 -4.52 9.42 -7.71
CA ASP A 260 -4.59 10.80 -8.21
C ASP A 260 -3.88 11.00 -9.57
N GLY A 261 -3.12 10.00 -10.03
CA GLY A 261 -2.37 10.07 -11.30
C GLY A 261 -1.36 11.22 -11.33
N PHE A 262 -0.86 11.65 -10.17
CA PHE A 262 -0.02 12.84 -10.01
C PHE A 262 -0.70 14.14 -10.44
N GLN A 263 -2.04 14.18 -10.48
CA GLN A 263 -2.80 15.38 -10.76
C GLN A 263 -3.20 16.13 -9.48
N PRO A 264 -3.38 17.45 -9.54
CA PRO A 264 -3.97 18.20 -8.43
C PRO A 264 -5.35 17.65 -8.06
N LEU A 265 -5.67 17.57 -6.77
CA LEU A 265 -6.90 16.92 -6.26
C LEU A 265 -8.19 17.59 -6.78
N ASN A 266 -8.16 18.91 -7.04
CA ASN A 266 -9.30 19.64 -7.61
C ASN A 266 -9.64 19.23 -9.06
N THR A 267 -8.77 18.52 -9.77
CA THR A 267 -9.05 17.98 -11.12
C THR A 267 -10.10 16.87 -11.11
N PHE A 268 -10.43 16.35 -9.92
CA PHE A 268 -11.47 15.35 -9.69
C PHE A 268 -12.82 15.96 -9.32
N ASN A 269 -12.99 17.30 -9.36
CA ASN A 269 -14.27 17.94 -9.01
C ASN A 269 -15.41 17.42 -9.90
N GLY A 270 -16.46 16.87 -9.28
CA GLY A 270 -17.58 16.24 -9.98
C GLY A 270 -17.24 14.89 -10.65
N PHE A 271 -16.02 14.38 -10.47
CA PHE A 271 -15.59 13.10 -10.99
C PHE A 271 -15.99 11.98 -10.02
N MET A 272 -16.73 11.00 -10.52
CA MET A 272 -17.11 9.80 -9.78
C MET A 272 -17.72 10.08 -8.40
N THR A 273 -18.65 11.03 -8.33
CA THR A 273 -19.36 11.38 -7.09
C THR A 273 -20.63 10.56 -6.88
N GLU A 274 -21.04 10.45 -5.61
CA GLU A 274 -22.36 9.95 -5.23
C GLU A 274 -23.49 10.77 -5.91
N PRO A 275 -24.67 10.17 -6.20
CA PRO A 275 -25.04 8.77 -5.94
C PRO A 275 -24.63 7.80 -7.07
N ASN A 276 -23.97 8.28 -8.13
CA ASN A 276 -23.67 7.44 -9.30
C ASN A 276 -22.47 6.52 -9.07
N PHE A 277 -21.56 6.93 -8.20
CA PHE A 277 -20.33 6.22 -7.86
C PHE A 277 -20.21 6.11 -6.35
N GLU A 278 -20.39 4.90 -5.85
CA GLU A 278 -20.51 4.63 -4.42
C GLU A 278 -19.14 4.28 -3.82
N SER A 279 -18.82 4.90 -2.67
CA SER A 279 -17.63 4.56 -1.87
C SER A 279 -16.30 4.60 -2.64
N VAL A 280 -16.08 5.67 -3.41
CA VAL A 280 -14.84 5.90 -4.17
C VAL A 280 -13.87 6.74 -3.34
N PHE A 281 -12.60 6.30 -3.30
CA PHE A 281 -11.50 7.03 -2.68
C PHE A 281 -10.53 7.55 -3.72
N ILE A 282 -9.90 8.69 -3.42
CA ILE A 282 -8.65 9.11 -4.05
C ILE A 282 -7.50 8.68 -3.16
N ASP A 283 -6.54 7.97 -3.75
CA ASP A 283 -5.22 7.69 -3.18
C ASP A 283 -4.23 8.73 -3.68
N THR A 284 -3.62 9.47 -2.75
CA THR A 284 -2.54 10.41 -3.04
C THR A 284 -1.26 9.97 -2.37
N HIS A 285 -0.14 10.10 -3.08
CA HIS A 285 1.17 9.76 -2.54
C HIS A 285 1.94 11.03 -2.23
N ASN A 286 2.66 11.05 -1.11
CA ASN A 286 3.39 12.24 -0.67
C ASN A 286 4.84 11.92 -0.30
N TYR A 287 5.74 12.35 -1.19
CA TYR A 287 7.18 12.23 -1.02
C TYR A 287 7.87 13.57 -1.27
N GLN A 288 8.95 13.81 -0.53
CA GLN A 288 9.77 15.01 -0.67
C GLN A 288 11.21 14.65 -1.04
N VAL A 289 11.39 13.76 -2.03
CA VAL A 289 12.73 13.28 -2.44
C VAL A 289 12.94 13.08 -3.95
N PHE A 290 11.89 13.11 -4.80
CA PHE A 290 12.05 12.69 -6.20
C PHE A 290 12.35 13.81 -7.21
N ASN A 291 12.78 14.99 -6.74
CA ASN A 291 13.28 16.05 -7.61
C ASN A 291 14.46 16.79 -6.97
N ASP A 292 15.21 17.54 -7.78
CA ASP A 292 16.41 18.26 -7.32
C ASP A 292 16.12 19.34 -6.28
N ASP A 293 14.96 20.03 -6.36
CA ASP A 293 14.58 21.06 -5.37
C ASP A 293 14.44 20.45 -3.98
N TYR A 294 13.72 19.34 -3.87
CA TYR A 294 13.52 18.62 -2.60
C TYR A 294 14.83 18.15 -1.97
N GLN A 295 15.86 17.84 -2.77
CA GLN A 295 17.16 17.47 -2.23
C GLN A 295 17.87 18.63 -1.52
N THR A 296 17.55 19.87 -1.88
CA THR A 296 18.13 21.06 -1.24
C THR A 296 17.46 21.44 0.08
N TRP A 297 16.33 20.81 0.42
CA TRP A 297 15.56 21.16 1.60
C TRP A 297 16.29 20.72 2.87
N ASP A 298 16.35 21.62 3.84
CA ASP A 298 16.75 21.26 5.20
C ASP A 298 15.59 20.58 5.95
N GLN A 299 15.90 20.05 7.14
CA GLN A 299 14.93 19.36 7.99
C GLN A 299 13.69 20.22 8.32
N ASN A 300 13.85 21.52 8.54
CA ASN A 300 12.72 22.40 8.85
C ASN A 300 11.87 22.68 7.60
N ARG A 301 12.50 22.81 6.43
CA ARG A 301 11.81 22.97 5.16
C ARG A 301 10.98 21.74 4.81
N HIS A 302 11.49 20.53 5.03
CA HIS A 302 10.70 19.29 4.87
C HIS A 302 9.43 19.30 5.72
N ILE A 303 9.57 19.63 7.00
CA ILE A 303 8.45 19.76 7.93
C ILE A 303 7.43 20.80 7.43
N ARG A 304 7.89 21.99 7.02
CA ARG A 304 7.03 23.03 6.41
C ARG A 304 6.34 22.54 5.13
N GLY A 305 7.02 21.74 4.32
CA GLY A 305 6.47 21.18 3.08
C GLY A 305 5.26 20.28 3.33
N ILE A 306 5.19 19.60 4.49
CA ILE A 306 3.99 18.85 4.88
C ILE A 306 2.84 19.81 5.18
N CYS A 307 3.09 20.91 5.89
CA CYS A 307 2.08 21.96 6.12
C CYS A 307 1.58 22.57 4.80
N ASP A 308 2.47 22.77 3.82
CA ASP A 308 2.10 23.29 2.50
C ASP A 308 1.21 22.30 1.75
N ARG A 309 1.59 21.01 1.74
CA ARG A 309 0.80 19.94 1.10
C ARG A 309 -0.57 19.77 1.76
N ALA A 310 -0.64 19.86 3.09
CA ALA A 310 -1.87 19.71 3.86
C ALA A 310 -3.00 20.64 3.39
N LYS A 311 -2.65 21.87 2.98
CA LYS A 311 -3.60 22.87 2.46
C LYS A 311 -4.32 22.42 1.19
N THR A 312 -3.74 21.46 0.46
CA THR A 312 -4.31 20.95 -0.80
C THR A 312 -5.28 19.79 -0.57
N TYR A 313 -5.21 19.09 0.56
CA TYR A 313 -6.02 17.89 0.82
C TYR A 313 -7.53 18.18 0.92
N ALA A 314 -7.91 19.34 1.45
CA ALA A 314 -9.30 19.79 1.49
C ALA A 314 -9.93 20.00 0.10
N GLN A 315 -9.12 20.01 -0.96
CA GLN A 315 -9.59 20.11 -2.35
C GLN A 315 -10.06 18.76 -2.91
N SER A 316 -9.84 17.65 -2.21
CA SER A 316 -10.34 16.33 -2.64
C SER A 316 -11.87 16.30 -2.60
N PRO A 317 -12.55 16.05 -3.73
CA PRO A 317 -14.01 15.94 -3.78
C PRO A 317 -14.53 14.57 -3.34
N LEU A 318 -13.63 13.60 -3.20
CA LEU A 318 -13.90 12.24 -2.74
C LEU A 318 -13.18 11.97 -1.41
N TRP A 319 -13.47 10.84 -0.78
CA TRP A 319 -12.71 10.42 0.39
C TRP A 319 -11.23 10.28 0.04
N LEU A 320 -10.36 10.97 0.78
CA LEU A 320 -8.93 11.01 0.51
C LEU A 320 -8.18 10.08 1.46
N MET A 321 -7.27 9.27 0.93
CA MET A 321 -6.29 8.51 1.68
C MET A 321 -4.89 8.90 1.21
N VAL A 322 -3.93 9.01 2.14
CA VAL A 322 -2.51 9.07 1.78
C VAL A 322 -1.95 7.66 1.76
N GLY A 323 -2.02 6.96 0.62
CA GLY A 323 -1.70 5.54 0.51
C GLY A 323 -0.21 5.22 0.47
N GLU A 324 0.63 6.21 0.16
CA GLU A 324 2.07 6.06 0.21
C GLU A 324 2.79 7.35 0.66
N TRP A 325 3.75 7.19 1.56
CA TRP A 325 4.63 8.23 2.11
C TRP A 325 5.75 7.55 2.92
N SER A 326 6.82 8.28 3.24
CA SER A 326 7.91 7.74 4.07
C SER A 326 8.53 8.82 4.97
N LEU A 327 9.58 8.46 5.74
CA LEU A 327 10.39 9.43 6.48
C LEU A 327 11.65 9.87 5.74
N ALA A 328 11.82 9.43 4.48
CA ALA A 328 12.96 9.83 3.68
C ALA A 328 12.96 11.34 3.42
N SER A 329 14.11 11.96 3.67
CA SER A 329 14.37 13.38 3.35
C SER A 329 15.43 13.54 2.25
N THR A 330 15.92 12.43 1.71
CA THR A 330 16.85 12.37 0.58
C THR A 330 16.50 11.16 -0.26
N ASP A 331 17.01 11.08 -1.48
CA ASP A 331 16.89 9.89 -2.32
C ASP A 331 18.10 8.94 -2.21
N CYS A 332 18.69 8.87 -1.01
CA CYS A 332 19.94 8.14 -0.74
C CYS A 332 19.80 6.62 -0.60
N ALA A 333 18.58 6.10 -0.49
CA ALA A 333 18.37 4.66 -0.42
C ALA A 333 18.96 3.99 -1.67
N PHE A 334 19.71 2.91 -1.44
CA PHE A 334 20.44 2.22 -2.50
C PHE A 334 19.48 1.72 -3.58
N TRP A 335 19.70 2.15 -4.82
CA TRP A 335 18.84 1.87 -5.99
C TRP A 335 17.40 2.40 -5.91
N LEU A 336 17.10 3.35 -5.02
CA LEU A 336 15.76 3.94 -4.93
C LEU A 336 15.30 4.55 -6.26
N ASN A 337 16.22 5.15 -7.02
CA ASN A 337 15.96 5.70 -8.35
C ASN A 337 16.03 4.64 -9.47
N GLY A 338 16.12 3.37 -9.12
CA GLY A 338 16.27 2.21 -9.99
C GLY A 338 17.66 1.57 -9.92
N ARG A 339 17.73 0.26 -10.17
CA ARG A 339 19.00 -0.47 -10.22
C ARG A 339 19.98 0.16 -11.21
N GLY A 340 21.20 0.43 -10.74
CA GLY A 340 22.26 1.07 -11.52
C GLY A 340 22.15 2.59 -11.63
N ILE A 341 21.18 3.21 -10.96
CA ILE A 341 20.97 4.67 -10.97
C ILE A 341 21.32 5.21 -9.57
N GLY A 342 22.11 6.30 -9.54
CA GLY A 342 22.55 6.96 -8.31
C GLY A 342 21.48 7.83 -7.64
N ALA A 343 21.90 8.59 -6.63
CA ALA A 343 21.07 9.53 -5.88
C ALA A 343 21.28 10.98 -6.36
N ARG A 344 20.21 11.78 -6.39
CA ARG A 344 20.30 13.21 -6.66
C ARG A 344 21.06 13.92 -5.55
N TYR A 345 20.83 13.51 -4.29
CA TYR A 345 21.41 14.14 -3.12
C TYR A 345 22.95 14.22 -3.15
N ASP A 346 23.63 13.15 -3.55
CA ASP A 346 25.10 13.10 -3.60
C ASP A 346 25.68 13.39 -4.99
N GLY A 347 24.82 13.70 -5.97
CA GLY A 347 25.18 14.04 -7.34
C GLY A 347 25.58 12.82 -8.20
N THR A 348 25.23 11.60 -7.78
CA THR A 348 25.47 10.39 -8.58
C THR A 348 24.31 10.06 -9.53
N TYR A 349 23.14 10.68 -9.36
CA TYR A 349 22.07 10.67 -10.36
C TYR A 349 22.46 11.54 -11.56
N PRO A 350 22.24 11.09 -12.81
CA PRO A 350 22.63 11.83 -14.00
C PRO A 350 22.09 13.26 -14.02
N TYR A 351 22.98 14.23 -14.24
CA TYR A 351 22.69 15.66 -14.37
C TYR A 351 22.21 16.39 -13.10
N SER A 352 22.15 15.72 -11.95
CA SER A 352 21.77 16.36 -10.68
C SER A 352 22.98 17.02 -9.99
N PRO A 353 22.87 18.27 -9.53
CA PRO A 353 23.93 18.91 -8.77
C PRO A 353 24.06 18.25 -7.38
N ARG A 354 25.30 18.00 -6.95
CA ARG A 354 25.56 17.45 -5.61
C ARG A 354 25.10 18.42 -4.52
N VAL A 355 24.29 17.93 -3.59
CA VAL A 355 23.86 18.65 -2.38
C VAL A 355 24.68 18.24 -1.15
N GLY A 356 24.86 16.93 -0.93
CA GLY A 356 25.44 16.40 0.31
C GLY A 356 26.10 15.03 0.16
N SER A 357 26.24 14.33 1.30
CA SER A 357 26.71 12.94 1.37
C SER A 357 25.56 12.05 1.82
N CYS A 358 25.39 10.88 1.20
CA CYS A 358 24.41 9.88 1.62
C CYS A 358 24.81 9.10 2.89
N GLN A 359 26.03 9.28 3.40
CA GLN A 359 26.46 8.68 4.65
C GLN A 359 25.58 9.14 5.82
N GLY A 360 25.06 8.20 6.62
CA GLY A 360 24.16 8.49 7.74
C GLY A 360 22.78 9.03 7.34
N LYS A 361 22.38 8.88 6.06
CA LYS A 361 21.06 9.26 5.54
C LYS A 361 20.20 8.07 5.10
N SER A 362 20.82 6.93 4.82
CA SER A 362 20.14 5.68 4.49
C SER A 362 20.95 4.46 4.97
N GLY A 363 20.62 3.26 4.52
CA GLY A 363 21.22 2.01 4.98
C GLY A 363 20.41 1.35 6.09
N LYS A 364 21.08 0.67 7.03
CA LYS A 364 20.42 -0.06 8.13
C LYS A 364 20.00 0.82 9.31
N GLY A 365 20.29 2.12 9.28
CA GLY A 365 19.89 3.10 10.30
C GLY A 365 20.71 3.11 11.59
N GLY A 366 21.67 2.18 11.75
CA GLY A 366 22.52 2.09 12.94
C GLY A 366 23.52 3.25 13.10
N ASP A 367 23.87 3.91 12.00
CA ASP A 367 24.78 5.07 11.93
C ASP A 367 24.04 6.43 11.89
N PHE A 368 22.71 6.43 11.94
CA PHE A 368 21.94 7.68 11.99
C PHE A 368 22.29 8.48 13.25
N SER A 369 22.64 9.75 13.06
CA SER A 369 22.90 10.67 14.17
C SER A 369 21.64 10.87 15.01
N GLN A 370 21.80 11.22 16.29
CA GLN A 370 20.66 11.50 17.15
C GLN A 370 19.81 12.66 16.60
N ASP A 371 20.44 13.68 16.02
CA ASP A 371 19.74 14.80 15.38
C ASP A 371 18.88 14.33 14.20
N TYR A 372 19.38 13.38 13.39
CA TYR A 372 18.58 12.83 12.30
C TYR A 372 17.42 11.99 12.82
N LYS A 373 17.63 11.15 13.85
CA LYS A 373 16.54 10.40 14.50
C LYS A 373 15.47 11.33 15.10
N ASN A 374 15.88 12.43 15.73
CA ASN A 374 14.96 13.44 16.26
C ASN A 374 14.15 14.10 15.14
N PHE A 375 14.78 14.38 14.00
CA PHE A 375 14.08 14.86 12.80
C PHE A 375 13.09 13.83 12.28
N LEU A 376 13.48 12.56 12.08
CA LEU A 376 12.58 11.51 11.62
C LEU A 376 11.35 11.38 12.53
N ARG A 377 11.55 11.49 13.85
CA ARG A 377 10.47 11.48 14.84
C ARG A 377 9.52 12.67 14.70
N ARG A 378 10.07 13.88 14.54
CA ARG A 378 9.28 15.09 14.33
C ARG A 378 8.55 15.05 12.98
N PHE A 379 9.19 14.50 11.95
CA PHE A 379 8.62 14.37 10.62
C PHE A 379 7.49 13.34 10.60
N TRP A 380 7.64 12.22 11.30
CA TRP A 380 6.58 11.25 11.58
C TRP A 380 5.37 11.94 12.21
N ASP A 381 5.56 12.64 13.33
CA ASP A 381 4.47 13.26 14.08
C ASP A 381 3.67 14.24 13.20
N VAL A 382 4.37 15.09 12.43
CA VAL A 382 3.73 16.11 11.58
C VAL A 382 3.00 15.46 10.41
N GLN A 383 3.58 14.42 9.78
CA GLN A 383 2.96 13.71 8.66
C GLN A 383 1.68 12.98 9.08
N THR A 384 1.73 12.12 10.11
CA THR A 384 0.55 11.32 10.49
C THR A 384 -0.60 12.19 10.97
N GLN A 385 -0.34 13.22 11.79
CA GLN A 385 -1.36 14.15 12.23
C GLN A 385 -1.95 14.95 11.06
N SER A 386 -1.12 15.36 10.08
CA SER A 386 -1.60 16.04 8.88
C SER A 386 -2.56 15.14 8.09
N TYR A 387 -2.19 13.89 7.86
CA TYR A 387 -2.98 12.96 7.05
C TYR A 387 -4.29 12.56 7.75
N GLU A 388 -4.27 12.40 9.07
CA GLU A 388 -5.49 12.14 9.83
C GLU A 388 -6.40 13.36 9.97
N ALA A 389 -5.84 14.56 10.06
CA ALA A 389 -6.62 15.80 10.14
C ALA A 389 -7.32 16.15 8.81
N ASN A 390 -6.74 15.75 7.68
CA ASN A 390 -7.19 16.19 6.35
C ASN A 390 -7.70 15.05 5.44
N GLY A 391 -7.73 13.80 5.92
CA GLY A 391 -8.15 12.65 5.13
C GLY A 391 -8.68 11.50 5.99
N GLN A 392 -8.80 10.33 5.37
CA GLN A 392 -9.23 9.09 5.99
C GLN A 392 -8.09 8.39 6.74
N GLY A 393 -6.87 8.92 6.68
CA GLY A 393 -5.69 8.36 7.32
C GLY A 393 -4.59 8.11 6.29
N TRP A 394 -3.71 7.16 6.61
CA TRP A 394 -2.44 6.98 5.92
C TRP A 394 -1.98 5.53 5.87
N VAL A 395 -1.16 5.21 4.88
CA VAL A 395 -0.49 3.91 4.73
C VAL A 395 0.99 4.17 4.43
N PHE A 396 1.87 3.79 5.35
CA PHE A 396 3.31 4.08 5.26
C PHE A 396 3.98 3.15 4.24
N TRP A 397 4.84 3.71 3.39
CA TRP A 397 5.69 2.95 2.48
C TRP A 397 7.09 2.80 3.08
N THR A 398 7.48 1.62 3.58
CA THR A 398 6.84 0.29 3.59
C THR A 398 7.04 -0.38 4.97
N TRP A 399 6.46 -1.56 5.22
CA TRP A 399 6.67 -2.30 6.47
C TRP A 399 8.16 -2.55 6.75
N LYS A 400 8.91 -3.09 5.77
CA LYS A 400 10.34 -3.34 5.90
C LYS A 400 11.11 -3.32 4.59
N THR A 401 12.40 -3.07 4.71
CA THR A 401 13.41 -3.03 3.64
C THR A 401 14.68 -3.71 4.17
N GLU A 402 15.58 -4.16 3.29
CA GLU A 402 16.85 -4.78 3.73
C GLU A 402 17.89 -3.74 4.20
N GLU A 403 17.94 -2.58 3.53
CA GLU A 403 18.97 -1.55 3.76
C GLU A 403 18.51 -0.11 3.44
N ALA A 404 17.24 0.22 3.74
CA ALA A 404 16.69 1.57 3.58
C ALA A 404 15.82 1.95 4.79
N ALA A 405 16.46 2.25 5.92
CA ALA A 405 15.82 2.40 7.24
C ALA A 405 14.75 3.50 7.31
N GLU A 406 14.92 4.61 6.60
CA GLU A 406 13.99 5.74 6.50
C GLU A 406 12.70 5.39 5.72
N TRP A 407 12.71 4.25 5.03
CA TRP A 407 11.58 3.64 4.32
C TRP A 407 11.02 2.41 5.05
N SER A 408 11.56 2.04 6.22
CA SER A 408 11.12 0.85 6.96
C SER A 408 10.39 1.25 8.24
N TYR A 409 9.10 0.96 8.29
CA TYR A 409 8.29 1.13 9.50
C TYR A 409 8.85 0.32 10.66
N GLN A 410 9.15 -0.96 10.40
CA GLN A 410 9.73 -1.88 11.36
C GLN A 410 11.06 -1.37 11.94
N THR A 411 11.96 -0.87 11.10
CA THR A 411 13.23 -0.29 11.57
C THR A 411 13.01 0.96 12.40
N GLY A 412 12.02 1.78 12.03
CA GLY A 412 11.63 2.95 12.81
C GLY A 412 11.06 2.64 14.20
N LEU A 413 10.28 1.56 14.32
CA LEU A 413 9.84 1.04 15.62
C LEU A 413 11.02 0.58 16.47
N ILE A 414 11.90 -0.25 15.89
CA ILE A 414 13.08 -0.82 16.59
C ILE A 414 13.98 0.30 17.13
N ASN A 415 14.17 1.37 16.36
CA ASN A 415 15.08 2.46 16.69
C ASN A 415 14.41 3.67 17.36
N GLY A 416 13.08 3.65 17.55
CA GLY A 416 12.34 4.60 18.36
C GLY A 416 12.02 5.96 17.72
N TRP A 417 12.27 6.16 16.42
CA TRP A 417 11.79 7.36 15.72
C TRP A 417 10.34 7.22 15.20
N ILE A 418 9.80 6.00 15.14
CA ILE A 418 8.37 5.74 15.02
C ILE A 418 7.87 5.20 16.37
N PRO A 419 6.82 5.77 16.97
CA PRO A 419 6.27 5.28 18.22
C PRO A 419 5.51 3.97 18.02
N TYR A 420 5.50 3.11 19.05
CA TYR A 420 4.72 1.87 19.03
C TYR A 420 3.21 2.11 19.11
N ASN A 421 2.79 3.20 19.77
CA ASN A 421 1.42 3.69 19.67
C ASN A 421 1.38 4.82 18.63
N PRO A 422 0.69 4.65 17.48
CA PRO A 422 0.68 5.66 16.43
C PRO A 422 -0.03 6.97 16.82
N ASN A 423 -0.74 7.01 17.96
CA ASN A 423 -1.33 8.24 18.52
C ASN A 423 -0.34 9.04 19.39
N GLU A 424 0.79 8.45 19.77
CA GLU A 424 1.74 9.12 20.63
C GLU A 424 2.55 10.11 19.80
N HIS A 425 2.39 11.40 20.08
CA HIS A 425 3.10 12.49 19.40
C HIS A 425 3.92 13.33 20.38
N LEU A 426 5.18 13.63 20.03
CA LEU A 426 6.03 14.56 20.76
C LEU A 426 5.94 15.98 20.19
N THR A 427 5.64 16.09 18.90
CA THR A 427 5.43 17.37 18.22
C THR A 427 3.99 17.51 17.77
N SER A 428 3.33 18.64 18.09
CA SER A 428 1.98 18.93 17.60
C SER A 428 2.02 19.48 16.17
N TYR A 429 1.24 18.88 15.26
CA TYR A 429 1.05 19.41 13.91
C TYR A 429 0.46 20.83 13.92
N GLN A 430 -0.51 21.10 14.79
CA GLN A 430 -1.15 22.42 14.87
C GLN A 430 -0.16 23.50 15.31
N GLN A 431 0.77 23.18 16.21
CA GLN A 431 1.81 24.14 16.63
C GLN A 431 2.85 24.41 15.55
N VAL A 432 3.06 23.46 14.64
CA VAL A 432 4.07 23.57 13.56
C VAL A 432 3.49 24.24 12.31
N CYS A 433 2.22 23.99 12.00
CA CYS A 433 1.61 24.38 10.73
C CYS A 433 0.67 25.59 10.80
N ASN A 434 0.30 26.06 12.01
CA ASN A 434 -0.56 27.25 12.19
C ASN A 434 0.23 28.49 12.60
#